data_AF-A0A7W6CTQ3-F1
#
_entry.id   AF-A0A7W6CTQ3-F1
#
_cell.length_a   1.000
_cell.length_b   1.000
_cell.length_c   1.000
_cell.angle_alpha   90.00
_cell.angle_beta   90.00
_cell.angle_gamma   90.00
#
_symmetry.space_group_name_H-M   'P 1'
#
loop_
_entity.id
_entity.type
_entity.pdbx_description
1 polymer ?
#
loop_
_entity_poly.entity_id
_entity_poly.type
_entity_poly.pdbx_seq_one_letter_code
_entity_poly.pdbx_strand_id
1 'polypeptide(L)'
;MTVQQIARTAPGLPQPIGLSPAFSGDHAWCRDKMMLADELAGGVALSAFFEDGGFERAIDRYTEVTKGTDRRAVVSMWSLYYFAGLTIPYLLARRLSGQVLPVAFQDMTIALTEDGLPRAFGVAHRGMIGEKTSEDEFSVTGPLMSGHIDIAVERLKRCGLSAKLLWNNAAVYIDYTLRLTDADNGGRSAPDLPLFVRGCLPDGGPNPLCGSVKRIEEGGQMVQRRKLCCLRYMLPGVASCGNRCALPSQRNPQ
;
A
#
# COMPACT_ATOMS: atom_id res chain seq x y z
N MET A 1 38.55 -41.50 25.39
CA MET A 1 38.54 -40.03 25.23
C MET A 1 37.58 -39.70 24.10
N THR A 2 36.40 -39.17 24.40
CA THR A 2 35.39 -38.86 23.38
C THR A 2 34.93 -37.44 23.63
N VAL A 3 35.31 -36.54 22.73
CA VAL A 3 34.94 -35.12 22.80
C VAL A 3 33.56 -34.98 22.15
N GLN A 4 32.51 -34.89 22.96
CA GLN A 4 31.19 -34.46 22.50
C GLN A 4 31.19 -32.94 22.32
N GLN A 5 31.08 -32.52 21.07
CA GLN A 5 31.04 -31.13 20.66
C GLN A 5 29.62 -30.59 20.92
N ILE A 6 29.48 -29.77 21.96
CA ILE A 6 28.25 -29.03 22.26
C ILE A 6 28.13 -27.93 21.19
N ALA A 7 27.22 -28.12 20.23
CA ALA A 7 26.80 -27.07 19.33
C ALA A 7 26.06 -26.01 20.16
N ARG A 8 26.74 -24.90 20.47
CA ARG A 8 26.13 -23.70 21.04
C ARG A 8 25.22 -23.10 19.97
N THR A 9 23.93 -23.33 20.10
CA THR A 9 22.90 -22.58 19.39
C THR A 9 23.04 -21.12 19.79
N ALA A 10 23.28 -20.23 18.82
CA ALA A 10 23.23 -18.81 19.06
C ALA A 10 21.85 -18.45 19.66
N PRO A 11 21.76 -17.53 20.64
CA PRO A 11 20.47 -17.06 21.12
C PRO A 11 19.71 -16.49 19.92
N GLY A 12 18.60 -17.14 19.55
CA GLY A 12 17.73 -16.67 18.48
C GLY A 12 17.34 -15.23 18.75
N LEU A 13 17.49 -14.37 17.74
CA LEU A 13 17.01 -12.99 17.80
C LEU A 13 15.57 -13.00 18.35
N PRO A 14 15.23 -12.11 19.30
CA PRO A 14 13.88 -12.08 19.86
C PRO A 14 12.89 -12.01 18.72
N GLN A 15 11.95 -12.96 18.67
CA GLN A 15 10.90 -12.89 17.66
C GLN A 15 10.16 -11.56 17.83
N PRO A 16 9.91 -10.82 16.74
CA PRO A 16 9.18 -9.58 16.85
C PRO A 16 7.82 -9.83 17.49
N ILE A 17 7.41 -8.93 18.39
CA ILE A 17 6.02 -8.85 18.85
C ILE A 17 5.19 -8.50 17.61
N GLY A 18 4.29 -9.38 17.16
CA GLY A 18 3.55 -9.23 15.90
C GLY A 18 4.41 -9.42 14.64
N LEU A 19 3.88 -9.17 13.44
CA LEU A 19 4.51 -9.53 12.16
C LEU A 19 5.90 -8.89 11.91
N SER A 20 6.08 -7.63 12.31
CA SER A 20 7.27 -6.81 12.03
C SER A 20 7.69 -5.99 13.25
N PRO A 21 8.99 -5.82 13.54
CA PRO A 21 9.45 -4.85 14.55
C PRO A 21 9.00 -3.41 14.24
N ALA A 22 8.87 -3.07 12.96
CA ALA A 22 8.45 -1.75 12.49
C ALA A 22 7.02 -1.39 12.91
N PHE A 23 6.18 -2.37 13.25
CA PHE A 23 4.78 -2.12 13.63
C PHE A 23 4.67 -1.79 15.11
N SER A 24 5.48 -0.84 15.60
CA SER A 24 5.55 -0.42 17.00
C SER A 24 5.51 1.11 17.09
N GLY A 25 5.32 1.65 18.31
CA GLY A 25 5.20 3.10 18.53
C GLY A 25 4.08 3.72 17.67
N ASP A 26 4.42 4.79 16.95
CA ASP A 26 3.52 5.52 16.03
C ASP A 26 2.99 4.67 14.87
N HIS A 27 3.56 3.48 14.66
CA HIS A 27 3.19 2.54 13.60
C HIS A 27 2.51 1.27 14.13
N ALA A 28 2.18 1.22 15.43
CA ALA A 28 1.54 0.06 16.05
C ALA A 28 0.22 -0.35 15.40
N TRP A 29 -0.53 0.59 14.84
CA TRP A 29 -1.77 0.34 14.09
C TRP A 29 -1.58 -0.57 12.87
N CYS A 30 -0.35 -0.72 12.35
CA CYS A 30 -0.07 -1.64 11.25
C CYS A 30 -0.26 -3.11 11.66
N ARG A 31 -0.21 -3.45 12.95
CA ARG A 31 -0.52 -4.80 13.44
C ARG A 31 -1.96 -5.22 13.13
N ASP A 32 -2.87 -4.27 13.05
CA ASP A 32 -4.28 -4.51 12.70
C ASP A 32 -4.51 -4.54 11.18
N LYS A 33 -3.48 -4.21 10.38
CA LYS A 33 -3.56 -4.14 8.92
C LYS A 33 -2.79 -5.24 8.21
N MET A 34 -1.72 -5.74 8.80
CA MET A 34 -0.94 -6.83 8.23
C MET A 34 -0.42 -7.78 9.32
N MET A 35 -0.79 -9.05 9.21
CA MET A 35 -0.45 -10.12 10.17
C MET A 35 -0.14 -11.43 9.43
N LEU A 36 0.17 -12.51 10.17
CA LEU A 36 0.24 -13.82 9.53
C LEU A 36 -1.15 -14.27 9.08
N ALA A 37 -1.21 -15.07 8.01
CA ALA A 37 -2.48 -15.51 7.43
C ALA A 37 -3.30 -16.39 8.39
N ASP A 38 -2.65 -17.19 9.24
CA ASP A 38 -3.29 -18.02 10.27
C ASP A 38 -3.82 -17.19 11.46
N GLU A 39 -3.27 -16.00 11.69
CA GLU A 39 -3.73 -15.02 12.67
C GLU A 39 -4.89 -14.14 12.14
N LEU A 40 -5.14 -14.15 10.82
CA LEU A 40 -6.14 -13.28 10.20
C LEU A 40 -7.56 -13.86 10.30
N ALA A 41 -8.29 -13.44 11.32
CA ALA A 41 -9.70 -13.82 11.50
C ALA A 41 -10.57 -13.45 10.28
N GLY A 42 -11.29 -14.42 9.72
CA GLY A 42 -12.14 -14.21 8.52
C GLY A 42 -11.33 -13.92 7.25
N GLY A 43 -10.05 -14.26 7.22
CA GLY A 43 -9.22 -14.19 6.02
C GLY A 43 -9.64 -15.20 4.96
N VAL A 44 -9.67 -14.75 3.71
CA VAL A 44 -9.83 -15.60 2.53
C VAL A 44 -8.63 -15.42 1.60
N ALA A 45 -8.28 -16.44 0.82
CA ALA A 45 -7.23 -16.33 -0.18
C ALA A 45 -7.54 -15.19 -1.16
N LEU A 46 -6.57 -14.30 -1.39
CA LEU A 46 -6.76 -13.10 -2.19
C LEU A 46 -7.07 -13.43 -3.66
N SER A 47 -6.44 -14.47 -4.20
CA SER A 47 -6.75 -15.00 -5.54
C SER A 47 -8.21 -15.45 -5.65
N ALA A 48 -8.65 -16.33 -4.76
CA ALA A 48 -10.03 -16.81 -4.68
C ALA A 48 -11.03 -15.66 -4.46
N PHE A 49 -10.69 -14.67 -3.65
CA PHE A 49 -11.53 -13.48 -3.45
C PHE A 49 -11.86 -12.75 -4.77
N PHE A 50 -10.89 -12.62 -5.67
CA PHE A 50 -11.09 -12.01 -6.99
C PHE A 50 -11.64 -12.96 -8.05
N GLU A 51 -11.58 -14.28 -7.85
CA GLU A 51 -12.00 -15.29 -8.84
C GLU A 51 -13.41 -15.83 -8.56
N ASP A 52 -13.80 -15.92 -7.29
CA ASP A 52 -15.07 -16.53 -6.84
C ASP A 52 -16.18 -15.48 -6.56
N GLY A 53 -16.08 -14.32 -7.20
CA GLY A 53 -17.04 -13.21 -7.06
C GLY A 53 -17.02 -12.51 -5.69
N GLY A 54 -16.00 -12.75 -4.87
CA GLY A 54 -15.87 -12.14 -3.54
C GLY A 54 -15.73 -10.62 -3.63
N PHE A 55 -14.94 -10.15 -4.59
CA PHE A 55 -14.78 -8.73 -4.89
C PHE A 55 -16.10 -8.05 -5.25
N GLU A 56 -16.90 -8.65 -6.13
CA GLU A 56 -18.20 -8.12 -6.56
C GLU A 56 -19.15 -7.98 -5.37
N ARG A 57 -19.24 -9.01 -4.52
CA ARG A 57 -20.04 -8.96 -3.29
C ARG A 57 -19.57 -7.86 -2.34
N ALA A 58 -18.25 -7.68 -2.21
CA ALA A 58 -17.67 -6.63 -1.38
C ALA A 58 -18.03 -5.22 -1.89
N ILE A 59 -17.96 -5.01 -3.21
CA ILE A 59 -18.34 -3.74 -3.83
C ILE A 59 -19.84 -3.49 -3.71
N ASP A 60 -20.68 -4.51 -3.92
CA ASP A 60 -22.13 -4.36 -3.81
C ASP A 60 -22.54 -3.97 -2.38
N ARG A 61 -21.95 -4.65 -1.38
CA ARG A 61 -22.12 -4.29 0.04
C ARG A 61 -21.68 -2.85 0.32
N TYR A 62 -20.51 -2.44 -0.19
CA TYR A 62 -20.01 -1.09 0.04
C TYR A 62 -20.84 -0.03 -0.68
N THR A 63 -21.38 -0.34 -1.86
CA THR A 63 -22.35 0.48 -2.58
C THR A 63 -23.62 0.68 -1.75
N GLU A 64 -24.16 -0.38 -1.15
CA GLU A 64 -25.36 -0.29 -0.31
C GLU A 64 -25.17 0.60 0.92
N VAL A 65 -24.00 0.51 1.57
CA VAL A 65 -23.66 1.30 2.77
C VAL A 65 -23.46 2.78 2.40
N THR A 66 -22.71 3.05 1.34
CA THR A 66 -22.37 4.43 0.94
C THR A 66 -23.45 5.12 0.12
N LYS A 67 -24.45 4.38 -0.37
CA LYS A 67 -25.42 4.85 -1.37
C LYS A 67 -24.74 5.44 -2.61
N GLY A 68 -23.54 4.94 -2.95
CA GLY A 68 -22.77 5.40 -4.10
C GLY A 68 -23.46 5.08 -5.42
N THR A 69 -23.71 6.09 -6.25
CA THR A 69 -24.43 5.93 -7.52
C THR A 69 -23.52 5.62 -8.72
N ASP A 70 -22.24 5.99 -8.66
CA ASP A 70 -21.23 5.61 -9.66
C ASP A 70 -20.37 4.46 -9.12
N ARG A 71 -20.51 3.27 -9.71
CA ARG A 71 -19.75 2.07 -9.34
C ARG A 71 -18.24 2.30 -9.43
N ARG A 72 -17.74 3.11 -10.36
CA ARG A 72 -16.31 3.40 -10.49
C ARG A 72 -15.80 4.20 -9.30
N ALA A 73 -16.59 5.13 -8.75
CA ALA A 73 -16.21 5.85 -7.54
C ALA A 73 -16.14 4.93 -6.32
N VAL A 74 -17.09 3.99 -6.19
CA VAL A 74 -17.09 2.95 -5.15
C VAL A 74 -15.84 2.08 -5.26
N VAL A 75 -15.56 1.53 -6.45
CA VAL A 75 -14.37 0.70 -6.69
C VAL A 75 -13.08 1.47 -6.48
N SER A 76 -13.02 2.74 -6.91
CA SER A 76 -11.84 3.58 -6.70
C SER A 76 -11.60 3.83 -5.21
N MET A 77 -12.65 4.08 -4.43
CA MET A 77 -12.54 4.22 -2.98
C MET A 77 -12.10 2.91 -2.31
N TRP A 78 -12.67 1.77 -2.71
CA TRP A 78 -12.24 0.46 -2.23
C TRP A 78 -10.75 0.23 -2.53
N SER A 79 -10.28 0.59 -3.73
CA SER A 79 -8.86 0.48 -4.09
C SER A 79 -7.95 1.38 -3.25
N LEU A 80 -8.42 2.55 -2.80
CA LEU A 80 -7.66 3.40 -1.88
C LEU A 80 -7.45 2.71 -0.54
N TYR A 81 -8.48 2.08 0.04
CA TYR A 81 -8.34 1.31 1.28
C TYR A 81 -7.44 0.08 1.08
N TYR A 82 -7.59 -0.62 -0.05
CA TYR A 82 -6.77 -1.76 -0.42
C TYR A 82 -5.28 -1.37 -0.46
N PHE A 83 -4.94 -0.35 -1.24
CA PHE A 83 -3.55 0.07 -1.38
C PHE A 83 -3.01 0.67 -0.08
N ALA A 84 -3.80 1.43 0.69
CA ALA A 84 -3.35 1.93 2.00
C ALA A 84 -2.97 0.78 2.95
N GLY A 85 -3.85 -0.21 3.10
CA GLY A 85 -3.64 -1.36 3.99
C GLY A 85 -2.51 -2.27 3.54
N LEU A 86 -2.18 -2.29 2.25
CA LEU A 86 -1.08 -3.07 1.70
C LEU A 86 0.26 -2.32 1.74
N THR A 87 0.31 -1.13 1.13
CA THR A 87 1.59 -0.46 0.83
C THR A 87 2.22 0.14 2.07
N ILE A 88 1.42 0.70 3.00
CA ILE A 88 1.98 1.36 4.19
C ILE A 88 2.69 0.34 5.09
N PRO A 89 2.06 -0.78 5.52
CA PRO A 89 2.75 -1.76 6.38
C PRO A 89 3.96 -2.39 5.68
N TYR A 90 3.87 -2.71 4.39
CA TYR A 90 5.00 -3.27 3.65
C TYR A 90 6.21 -2.31 3.64
N LEU A 91 5.99 -1.04 3.30
CA LEU A 91 7.08 -0.07 3.19
C LEU A 91 7.67 0.31 4.56
N LEU A 92 6.86 0.36 5.62
CA LEU A 92 7.36 0.54 6.98
C LEU A 92 8.25 -0.63 7.42
N ALA A 93 7.81 -1.88 7.20
CA ALA A 93 8.61 -3.07 7.49
C ALA A 93 9.93 -3.06 6.69
N ARG A 94 9.86 -2.68 5.42
CA ARG A 94 11.02 -2.61 4.53
C ARG A 94 12.02 -1.54 4.94
N ARG A 95 11.56 -0.31 5.23
CA ARG A 95 12.43 0.85 5.53
C ARG A 95 12.95 0.88 6.96
N LEU A 96 12.12 0.50 7.94
CA LEU A 96 12.46 0.62 9.36
C LEU A 96 13.08 -0.65 9.94
N SER A 97 12.86 -1.81 9.32
CA SER A 97 13.38 -3.10 9.82
C SER A 97 14.12 -3.92 8.77
N GLY A 98 14.33 -3.38 7.56
CA GLY A 98 14.98 -4.12 6.47
C GLY A 98 14.21 -5.38 6.03
N GLN A 99 12.95 -5.52 6.44
CA GLN A 99 12.18 -6.74 6.32
C GLN A 99 11.46 -6.81 4.96
N VAL A 100 11.72 -7.85 4.18
CA VAL A 100 10.92 -8.19 2.99
C VAL A 100 9.77 -9.08 3.43
N LEU A 101 8.57 -8.54 3.51
CA LEU A 101 7.36 -9.34 3.73
C LEU A 101 6.95 -10.07 2.43
N PRO A 102 6.44 -11.32 2.50
CA PRO A 102 6.05 -12.09 1.32
C PRO A 102 4.68 -11.62 0.84
N VAL A 103 4.67 -10.51 0.10
CA VAL A 103 3.46 -9.84 -0.39
C VAL A 103 3.07 -10.27 -1.81
N ALA A 104 3.53 -11.43 -2.28
CA ALA A 104 3.12 -11.95 -3.58
C ALA A 104 1.59 -12.14 -3.61
N PHE A 105 0.93 -11.63 -4.64
CA PHE A 105 -0.54 -11.59 -4.72
C PHE A 105 -1.19 -12.96 -4.47
N GLN A 106 -0.58 -14.03 -4.99
CA GLN A 106 -1.11 -15.39 -4.92
C GLN A 106 -1.05 -16.00 -3.51
N ASP A 107 -0.13 -15.52 -2.67
CA ASP A 107 0.15 -16.10 -1.34
C ASP A 107 -0.50 -15.28 -0.21
N MET A 108 -1.21 -14.21 -0.54
CA MET A 108 -1.83 -13.32 0.43
C MET A 108 -3.27 -13.71 0.72
N THR A 109 -3.71 -13.38 1.93
CA THR A 109 -5.12 -13.42 2.32
C THR A 109 -5.63 -12.00 2.59
N ILE A 110 -6.94 -11.80 2.41
CA ILE A 110 -7.63 -10.56 2.72
C ILE A 110 -8.81 -10.86 3.64
N ALA A 111 -9.03 -9.98 4.61
CA ALA A 111 -10.27 -9.95 5.38
C ALA A 111 -10.97 -8.62 5.15
N LEU A 112 -12.30 -8.64 5.15
CA LEU A 112 -13.12 -7.45 4.95
C LEU A 112 -13.75 -6.97 6.26
N THR A 113 -14.15 -5.70 6.27
CA THR A 113 -15.10 -5.18 7.26
C THR A 113 -16.51 -5.62 6.88
N GLU A 114 -17.46 -5.47 7.81
CA GLU A 114 -18.88 -5.75 7.55
C GLU A 114 -19.46 -4.93 6.39
N ASP A 115 -18.86 -3.77 6.09
CA ASP A 115 -19.26 -2.89 4.98
C ASP A 115 -18.57 -3.24 3.66
N GLY A 116 -17.78 -4.32 3.60
CA GLY A 116 -17.13 -4.78 2.38
C GLY A 116 -15.79 -4.11 2.05
N LEU A 117 -15.24 -3.28 2.94
CA LEU A 117 -13.92 -2.66 2.73
C LEU A 117 -12.78 -3.59 3.17
N PRO A 118 -11.57 -3.48 2.58
CA PRO A 118 -10.38 -4.18 3.07
C PRO A 118 -10.11 -3.81 4.54
N ARG A 119 -10.18 -4.80 5.42
CA ARG A 119 -9.89 -4.64 6.84
C ARG A 119 -8.40 -4.82 7.11
N ALA A 120 -7.85 -5.93 6.63
CA ALA A 120 -6.49 -6.38 6.87
C ALA A 120 -6.03 -7.41 5.83
N PHE A 121 -4.72 -7.61 5.75
CA PHE A 121 -4.05 -8.59 4.92
C PHE A 121 -3.27 -9.60 5.75
N GLY A 122 -3.22 -10.83 5.29
CA GLY A 122 -2.42 -11.90 5.88
C GLY A 122 -1.30 -12.31 4.93
N VAL A 123 -0.10 -12.51 5.48
CA VAL A 123 1.07 -13.02 4.75
C VAL A 123 1.41 -14.43 5.21
N ALA A 124 1.96 -15.25 4.31
CA ALA A 124 2.23 -16.66 4.59
C ALA A 124 3.30 -16.91 5.67
N HIS A 125 4.26 -15.99 5.81
CA HIS A 125 5.31 -16.05 6.83
C HIS A 125 5.88 -14.66 7.12
N ARG A 126 6.75 -14.55 8.12
CA ARG A 126 7.37 -13.28 8.56
C ARG A 126 8.34 -12.66 7.55
N GLY A 127 8.54 -13.27 6.38
CA GLY A 127 9.52 -12.80 5.42
C GLY A 127 10.96 -12.95 5.88
N MET A 128 11.86 -12.15 5.31
CA MET A 128 13.29 -12.16 5.64
C MET A 128 13.73 -10.77 6.09
N ILE A 129 14.49 -10.71 7.18
CA ILE A 129 15.20 -9.51 7.62
C ILE A 129 16.65 -9.64 7.12
N GLY A 130 17.07 -8.72 6.26
CA GLY A 130 18.44 -8.67 5.74
C GLY A 130 19.25 -7.51 6.31
N GLU A 131 20.55 -7.44 5.95
CA GLU A 131 21.35 -6.23 6.15
C GLU A 131 20.69 -5.02 5.46
N LYS A 132 20.90 -3.82 6.02
CA LYS A 132 20.23 -2.56 5.62
C LYS A 132 19.98 -2.55 4.12
N THR A 133 18.69 -2.53 3.77
CA THR A 133 18.25 -2.44 2.39
C THR A 133 18.82 -1.17 1.79
N SER A 134 19.29 -1.25 0.55
CA SER A 134 19.61 -0.08 -0.26
C SER A 134 18.55 1.01 -0.02
N GLU A 135 19.01 2.23 0.24
CA GLU A 135 18.14 3.40 0.40
C GLU A 135 17.39 3.74 -0.90
N ASP A 136 17.77 3.10 -2.01
CA ASP A 136 17.12 3.20 -3.31
C ASP A 136 15.65 2.78 -3.28
N GLU A 137 14.80 3.72 -3.67
CA GLU A 137 13.34 3.59 -3.67
C GLU A 137 12.86 2.49 -4.61
N PHE A 138 13.52 2.26 -5.74
CA PHE A 138 13.16 1.18 -6.68
C PHE A 138 13.41 -0.19 -6.06
N SER A 139 14.53 -0.36 -5.37
CA SER A 139 14.86 -1.60 -4.64
C SER A 139 13.90 -1.87 -3.47
N VAL A 140 13.42 -0.82 -2.80
CA VAL A 140 12.44 -0.92 -1.71
C VAL A 140 11.06 -1.30 -2.24
N THR A 141 10.60 -0.65 -3.32
CA THR A 141 9.23 -0.78 -3.85
C THR A 141 9.06 -1.89 -4.88
N GLY A 142 10.12 -2.31 -5.55
CA GLY A 142 10.09 -3.26 -6.67
C GLY A 142 9.36 -4.57 -6.40
N PRO A 143 9.61 -5.29 -5.29
CA PRO A 143 8.91 -6.54 -4.99
C PRO A 143 7.40 -6.34 -4.78
N LEU A 144 6.99 -5.24 -4.14
CA LEU A 144 5.58 -4.88 -3.97
C LEU A 144 4.91 -4.52 -5.31
N MET A 145 5.63 -3.78 -6.16
CA MET A 145 5.10 -3.36 -7.46
C MET A 145 4.87 -4.56 -8.39
N SER A 146 5.92 -5.37 -8.61
CA SER A 146 5.89 -6.49 -9.54
C SER A 146 5.15 -7.72 -8.99
N GLY A 147 5.31 -8.02 -7.70
CA GLY A 147 4.68 -9.18 -7.07
C GLY A 147 3.22 -8.98 -6.69
N HIS A 148 2.73 -7.74 -6.64
CA HIS A 148 1.39 -7.46 -6.14
C HIS A 148 0.61 -6.38 -6.90
N ILE A 149 1.12 -5.15 -6.93
CA ILE A 149 0.32 -4.00 -7.41
C ILE A 149 -0.06 -4.19 -8.88
N ASP A 150 0.85 -4.68 -9.72
CA ASP A 150 0.57 -4.91 -11.14
C ASP A 150 -0.59 -5.91 -11.35
N ILE A 151 -0.59 -7.01 -10.59
CA ILE A 151 -1.65 -8.01 -10.62
C ILE A 151 -2.98 -7.42 -10.11
N ALA A 152 -2.95 -6.70 -8.99
CA ALA A 152 -4.14 -6.04 -8.44
C ALA A 152 -4.73 -5.01 -9.41
N VAL A 153 -3.87 -4.26 -10.11
CA VAL A 153 -4.27 -3.31 -11.16
C VAL A 153 -4.99 -4.05 -12.30
N GLU A 154 -4.45 -5.16 -12.79
CA GLU A 154 -5.08 -5.95 -13.85
C GLU A 154 -6.43 -6.56 -13.43
N ARG A 155 -6.60 -6.96 -12.16
CA ARG A 155 -7.91 -7.39 -11.64
C ARG A 155 -8.90 -6.24 -11.60
N LEU A 156 -8.52 -5.10 -11.02
CA LEU A 156 -9.42 -3.94 -10.81
C LEU A 156 -9.78 -3.20 -12.11
N LYS A 157 -8.93 -3.24 -13.14
CA LYS A 157 -9.24 -2.64 -14.47
C LYS A 157 -10.49 -3.24 -15.10
N ARG A 158 -10.80 -4.51 -14.82
CA ARG A 158 -11.99 -5.20 -15.34
C ARG A 158 -13.30 -4.55 -14.85
N CYS A 159 -13.22 -3.72 -13.82
CA CYS A 159 -14.36 -3.03 -13.21
C CYS A 159 -14.53 -1.58 -13.71
N GLY A 160 -13.86 -1.20 -14.80
CA GLY A 160 -14.04 0.09 -15.47
C GLY A 160 -13.14 1.22 -14.97
N LEU A 161 -12.12 0.91 -14.16
CA LEU A 161 -11.06 1.86 -13.81
C LEU A 161 -9.89 1.76 -14.78
N SER A 162 -9.24 2.90 -15.05
CA SER A 162 -8.01 2.90 -15.85
C SER A 162 -6.81 2.44 -15.01
N ALA A 163 -5.85 1.76 -15.65
CA ALA A 163 -4.58 1.38 -15.02
C ALA A 163 -3.88 2.59 -14.37
N LYS A 164 -3.85 3.72 -15.08
CA LYS A 164 -3.22 4.96 -14.61
C LYS A 164 -3.86 5.47 -13.30
N LEU A 165 -5.18 5.37 -13.17
CA LEU A 165 -5.87 5.77 -11.94
C LEU A 165 -5.51 4.86 -10.77
N LEU A 166 -5.49 3.54 -10.98
CA LEU A 166 -5.14 2.57 -9.94
C LEU A 166 -3.69 2.73 -9.47
N TRP A 167 -2.76 2.89 -10.40
CA TRP A 167 -1.36 3.22 -10.08
C TRP A 167 -1.24 4.56 -9.36
N ASN A 168 -2.02 5.58 -9.73
CA ASN A 168 -2.07 6.84 -9.00
C ASN A 168 -2.63 6.66 -7.57
N ASN A 169 -3.60 5.77 -7.37
CA ASN A 169 -4.14 5.48 -6.04
C ASN A 169 -3.08 4.82 -5.15
N ALA A 170 -2.33 3.84 -5.67
CA ALA A 170 -1.20 3.24 -4.96
C ALA A 170 -0.06 4.24 -4.69
N ALA A 171 0.29 5.05 -5.70
CA ALA A 171 1.36 6.06 -5.65
C ALA A 171 1.26 7.00 -4.46
N VAL A 172 0.04 7.39 -4.08
CA VAL A 172 -0.16 8.34 -2.95
C VAL A 172 0.27 7.74 -1.62
N TYR A 173 0.04 6.45 -1.40
CA TYR A 173 0.43 5.78 -0.17
C TYR A 173 1.90 5.37 -0.18
N ILE A 174 2.45 5.07 -1.36
CA ILE A 174 3.89 4.87 -1.55
C ILE A 174 4.65 6.17 -1.25
N ASP A 175 4.28 7.30 -1.87
CA ASP A 175 4.89 8.62 -1.62
C ASP A 175 4.80 9.01 -0.14
N TYR A 176 3.60 8.88 0.44
CA TYR A 176 3.39 9.15 1.86
C TYR A 176 4.34 8.35 2.75
N THR A 177 4.45 7.03 2.53
CA THR A 177 5.22 6.16 3.42
C THR A 177 6.72 6.34 3.23
N LEU A 178 7.19 6.46 1.98
CA LEU A 178 8.62 6.71 1.71
C LEU A 178 9.08 7.99 2.41
N ARG A 179 8.32 9.08 2.29
CA ARG A 179 8.61 10.35 2.96
C ARG A 179 8.48 10.30 4.47
N LEU A 180 7.53 9.51 5.00
CA LEU A 180 7.38 9.31 6.44
C LEU A 180 8.63 8.65 7.05
N THR A 181 9.28 7.77 6.30
CA THR A 181 10.47 7.01 6.75
C THR A 181 11.80 7.63 6.33
N ASP A 182 11.78 8.79 5.68
CA ASP A 182 12.99 9.43 5.19
C ASP A 182 13.62 10.24 6.33
N ALA A 183 14.70 9.71 6.92
CA ALA A 183 15.32 10.24 8.13
C ALA A 183 15.96 11.63 7.91
N ASP A 184 16.36 11.92 6.67
CA ASP A 184 17.13 13.12 6.33
C ASP A 184 16.31 14.40 6.28
N ASN A 185 14.98 14.34 6.49
CA ASN A 185 14.13 15.50 6.77
C ASN A 185 14.55 16.74 5.97
N GLY A 186 14.75 16.60 4.64
CA GLY A 186 14.91 17.75 3.73
C GLY A 186 13.72 18.73 3.79
N GLY A 187 12.74 18.40 4.64
CA GLY A 187 11.73 19.27 5.15
C GLY A 187 10.67 19.45 4.11
N ARG A 188 9.98 20.58 4.26
CA ARG A 188 8.94 21.00 3.32
C ARG A 188 9.47 21.25 1.89
N SER A 189 10.78 21.20 1.62
CA SER A 189 11.38 21.53 0.32
C SER A 189 12.10 20.38 -0.43
N ALA A 190 12.12 19.15 0.08
CA ALA A 190 12.77 18.04 -0.65
C ALA A 190 12.13 17.81 -2.05
N PRO A 191 12.93 17.50 -3.09
CA PRO A 191 12.41 17.29 -4.44
C PRO A 191 11.42 16.11 -4.53
N ASP A 192 10.82 15.95 -5.72
CA ASP A 192 10.09 14.73 -6.05
C ASP A 192 11.04 13.53 -5.97
N LEU A 193 10.57 12.43 -5.37
CA LEU A 193 11.36 11.21 -5.23
C LEU A 193 11.69 10.66 -6.63
N PRO A 194 12.92 10.19 -6.91
CA PRO A 194 13.29 9.56 -8.17
C PRO A 194 12.27 8.54 -8.70
N LEU A 195 11.61 7.79 -7.81
CA LEU A 195 10.52 6.86 -8.14
C LEU A 195 9.34 7.51 -8.89
N PHE A 196 9.04 8.79 -8.65
CA PHE A 196 7.96 9.53 -9.30
C PHE A 196 8.45 10.38 -10.49
N VAL A 197 9.76 10.52 -10.69
CA VAL A 197 10.34 11.33 -11.77
C VAL A 197 10.83 10.49 -12.95
N ARG A 198 11.48 9.36 -12.69
CA ARG A 198 12.07 8.54 -13.75
C ARG A 198 10.98 7.84 -14.56
N GLY A 199 11.06 7.95 -15.89
CA GLY A 199 10.10 7.35 -16.83
C GLY A 199 10.21 5.83 -16.99
N CYS A 200 11.34 5.24 -16.58
CA CYS A 200 11.59 3.81 -16.67
C CYS A 200 11.99 3.20 -15.32
N LEU A 201 11.65 1.93 -15.15
CA LEU A 201 12.13 1.05 -14.09
C LEU A 201 13.60 0.64 -14.37
N PRO A 202 14.32 0.08 -13.37
CA PRO A 202 15.71 -0.36 -13.56
C PRO A 202 15.92 -1.39 -14.67
N ASP A 203 14.90 -2.18 -15.00
CA ASP A 203 14.92 -3.16 -16.09
C ASP A 203 14.67 -2.54 -17.48
N GLY A 204 14.46 -1.23 -17.56
CA GLY A 204 14.15 -0.48 -18.78
C GLY A 204 12.66 -0.41 -19.15
N GLY A 205 11.79 -1.14 -18.44
CA GLY A 205 10.35 -1.08 -18.63
C GLY A 205 9.75 0.28 -18.23
N PRO A 206 8.54 0.64 -18.70
CA PRO A 206 7.89 1.88 -18.33
C PRO A 206 7.58 1.93 -16.83
N ASN A 207 7.88 3.04 -16.15
CA ASN A 207 7.53 3.24 -14.74
C ASN A 207 6.08 3.73 -14.61
N PRO A 208 5.16 2.93 -14.04
CA PRO A 208 3.77 3.33 -13.91
C PRO A 208 3.53 4.41 -12.84
N LEU A 209 4.49 4.63 -11.93
CA LEU A 209 4.42 5.67 -10.91
C LEU A 209 4.85 7.04 -11.45
N CYS A 210 5.52 7.10 -12.61
CA CYS A 210 6.06 8.34 -13.17
C CYS A 210 4.99 9.45 -13.30
N GLY A 211 5.22 10.52 -12.54
CA GLY A 211 4.41 11.72 -12.44
C GLY A 211 3.07 11.54 -11.74
N SER A 212 2.76 10.38 -11.14
CA SER A 212 1.47 10.11 -10.47
C SER A 212 1.23 11.02 -9.27
N VAL A 213 2.30 11.40 -8.58
CA VAL A 213 2.28 12.41 -7.52
C VAL A 213 3.38 13.42 -7.81
N LYS A 214 3.09 14.70 -7.59
CA LYS A 214 4.04 15.81 -7.77
C LYS A 214 3.97 16.76 -6.59
N ARG A 215 5.11 17.21 -6.13
CA ARG A 215 5.20 18.28 -5.13
C ARG A 215 5.04 19.63 -5.81
N ILE A 216 4.15 20.46 -5.28
CA ILE A 216 3.89 21.80 -5.80
C ILE A 216 3.77 22.78 -4.64
N GLU A 217 4.34 23.98 -4.81
CA GLU A 217 4.13 25.09 -3.89
C GLU A 217 2.81 25.79 -4.23
N GLU A 218 1.90 25.87 -3.27
CA GLU A 218 0.63 26.58 -3.39
C GLU A 218 0.36 27.33 -2.08
N GLY A 219 0.25 28.66 -2.14
CA GLY A 219 -0.01 29.50 -0.96
C GLY A 219 1.05 29.39 0.14
N GLY A 220 2.34 29.26 -0.22
CA GLY A 220 3.45 29.09 0.73
C GLY A 220 3.47 27.73 1.43
N GLN A 221 2.67 26.76 0.96
CA GLN A 221 2.66 25.39 1.44
C GLN A 221 3.05 24.42 0.34
N MET A 222 3.87 23.43 0.69
CA MET A 222 4.24 22.37 -0.22
C MET A 222 3.22 21.23 -0.15
N VAL A 223 2.58 20.97 -1.29
CA VAL A 223 1.45 20.04 -1.42
C VAL A 223 1.82 18.89 -2.35
N GLN A 224 1.55 17.66 -1.90
CA GLN A 224 1.64 16.47 -2.75
C GLN A 224 0.37 16.35 -3.61
N ARG A 225 0.47 16.77 -4.86
CA ARG A 225 -0.64 16.78 -5.83
C ARG A 225 -0.73 15.46 -6.55
N ARG A 226 -1.93 14.89 -6.56
CA ARG A 226 -2.26 13.75 -7.42
C ARG A 226 -2.37 14.19 -8.88
N LYS A 227 -1.85 13.39 -9.81
CA LYS A 227 -2.04 13.61 -11.25
C LYS A 227 -3.47 13.31 -11.69
N LEU A 228 -4.08 12.27 -11.12
CA LEU A 228 -5.44 11.84 -11.44
C LEU A 228 -6.37 11.95 -10.22
N CYS A 229 -7.64 12.23 -10.49
CA CYS A 229 -8.66 12.28 -9.47
C CYS A 229 -9.02 10.86 -9.02
N CYS A 230 -9.01 10.60 -7.72
CA CYS A 230 -9.41 9.32 -7.16
C CYS A 230 -10.93 9.08 -7.10
N LEU A 231 -11.74 10.02 -7.60
CA LEU A 231 -13.21 9.96 -7.64
C LEU A 231 -13.92 9.91 -6.28
N ARG A 232 -13.20 9.90 -5.15
CA ARG A 232 -13.83 9.77 -3.82
C ARG A 232 -14.86 10.85 -3.49
N TYR A 233 -14.73 12.04 -4.08
CA TYR A 233 -15.68 13.15 -3.88
C TYR A 233 -17.08 12.85 -4.45
N MET A 234 -17.19 11.83 -5.31
CA MET A 234 -18.47 11.38 -5.86
C MET A 234 -19.23 10.46 -4.90
N LEU A 235 -18.61 10.00 -3.81
CA LEU A 235 -19.30 9.20 -2.80
C LEU A 235 -20.00 10.12 -1.78
N PRO A 236 -21.29 9.89 -1.49
CA PRO A 236 -22.02 10.64 -0.47
C PRO A 236 -21.31 10.62 0.89
N GLY A 237 -21.19 11.79 1.52
CA GLY A 237 -20.57 11.93 2.85
C GLY A 237 -19.04 11.78 2.86
N VAL A 238 -18.39 11.54 1.72
CA VAL A 238 -16.94 11.40 1.64
C VAL A 238 -16.30 12.71 1.19
N ALA A 239 -15.50 13.30 2.08
CA ALA A 239 -14.74 14.50 1.76
C ALA A 239 -13.78 14.29 0.58
N SER A 240 -13.55 15.36 -0.19
CA SER A 240 -12.59 15.36 -1.28
C SER A 240 -11.15 15.17 -0.76
N CYS A 241 -10.18 15.05 -1.68
CA CYS A 241 -8.76 15.04 -1.32
C CYS A 241 -8.22 16.40 -0.88
N GLY A 242 -9.06 17.44 -0.79
CA GLY A 242 -8.67 18.82 -0.50
C GLY A 242 -7.58 19.31 -1.45
N ASN A 243 -6.63 20.07 -0.92
CA ASN A 243 -5.51 20.61 -1.68
C ASN A 243 -4.68 19.54 -2.42
N ARG A 244 -4.76 18.25 -2.11
CA ARG A 244 -4.04 17.20 -2.87
C ARG A 244 -4.77 16.76 -4.14
N CYS A 245 -6.02 17.18 -4.33
CA CYS A 245 -6.86 16.72 -5.45
C CYS A 245 -6.32 17.21 -6.81
N ALA A 246 -6.35 16.31 -7.79
CA ALA A 246 -6.05 16.64 -9.19
C ALA A 246 -7.03 17.69 -9.74
N LEU A 247 -8.31 17.63 -9.35
CA LEU A 247 -9.35 18.55 -9.84
C LEU A 247 -9.32 19.87 -9.07
N PRO A 248 -9.15 21.03 -9.75
CA PRO A 248 -9.22 22.34 -9.13
C PRO A 248 -10.49 22.59 -8.31
N SER A 249 -11.65 22.21 -8.87
CA SER A 249 -12.97 22.37 -8.24
C SER A 249 -13.15 21.60 -6.93
N GLN A 250 -12.25 20.66 -6.62
CA GLN A 250 -12.35 19.81 -5.44
C GLN A 250 -11.32 20.16 -4.36
N ARG A 251 -10.51 21.22 -4.54
CA ARG A 251 -9.41 21.55 -3.61
C ARG A 251 -9.86 22.34 -2.39
N ASN A 252 -10.90 23.15 -2.57
CA ASN A 252 -11.61 23.91 -1.54
C ASN A 252 -13.10 23.82 -1.88
N PRO A 253 -13.76 22.67 -1.65
CA PRO A 253 -15.20 22.61 -1.84
C PRO A 253 -15.83 23.61 -0.85
N GLN A 254 -16.52 24.61 -1.39
CA GLN A 254 -17.32 25.56 -0.60
C GLN A 254 -18.47 24.84 0.09
#